data_AF-A0A4Q2D6V8-F1
#
_entry.id   AF-A0A4Q2D6V8-F1
#
_cell.length_a   1.000
_cell.length_b   1.000
_cell.length_c   1.000
_cell.angle_alpha   90.00
_cell.angle_beta   90.00
_cell.angle_gamma   90.00
#
_symmetry.space_group_name_H-M   'P 1'
#
loop_
_entity.id
_entity.type
_entity.pdbx_description
1 polymer ?
#
loop_
_entity_poly.entity_id
_entity_poly.type
_entity_poly.pdbx_seq_one_letter_code
_entity_poly.pdbx_strand_id
1 'polypeptide(L)'
;MQKQVYRRVDHHARNVMLGAEGALSSHCAPGPASPLPAAKPPPSNKPPHTGPPAPLQTSFLWSSSGPLISPKDDSRNLSAVKDPSIVYHKGRWHVFATTAKSNNWGLFYTNFTTWSEAPSAPFYYLDQSGIGTGYRAAPQVFYFAPQKLWYLVYQNGNAAYSTNPDISNPAGWTEPKTFYSGMPVIIEQNIGNGYWVDMWVICDEALCHLFSSDDNGQLYRSETPLAKFPEGFNEPVIALQDPERFRLFEASNVYRYAKNSYLLLVEAIGTDGRR
;
A
#
# COMPACT_ATOMS: atom_id res chain seq x y z
N MET A 1 32.61 -16.16 -0.38
CA MET A 1 31.87 -15.06 0.29
C MET A 1 31.99 -13.80 -0.57
N GLN A 2 31.03 -13.54 -1.46
CA GLN A 2 30.97 -12.30 -2.25
C GLN A 2 29.75 -11.50 -1.80
N LYS A 3 30.01 -10.28 -1.31
CA LYS A 3 28.99 -9.26 -1.09
C LYS A 3 28.36 -8.90 -2.45
N GLN A 4 27.13 -9.33 -2.71
CA GLN A 4 26.35 -8.81 -3.82
C GLN A 4 25.83 -7.42 -3.43
N VAL A 5 26.54 -6.39 -3.88
CA VAL A 5 26.02 -5.04 -3.98
C VAL A 5 25.06 -5.03 -5.17
N TYR A 6 23.77 -5.08 -4.91
CA TYR A 6 22.75 -4.90 -5.95
C TYR A 6 22.80 -3.45 -6.46
N ARG A 7 23.42 -3.23 -7.63
CA ARG A 7 23.17 -2.04 -8.45
C ARG A 7 21.82 -2.25 -9.14
N ARG A 8 20.82 -1.43 -8.81
CA ARG A 8 19.53 -1.39 -9.51
C ARG A 8 19.55 -0.21 -10.49
N VAL A 9 19.46 -0.53 -11.78
CA VAL A 9 19.17 0.41 -12.87
C VAL A 9 17.72 0.16 -13.28
N ASP A 10 16.95 1.25 -13.20
CA ASP A 10 15.69 1.61 -13.87
C ASP A 10 14.63 0.54 -14.17
N HIS A 11 13.43 0.74 -13.64
CA HIS A 11 12.15 0.97 -14.35
C HIS A 11 11.01 1.04 -13.32
N HIS A 12 9.88 1.64 -13.70
CA HIS A 12 9.15 2.59 -12.85
C HIS A 12 7.68 2.25 -12.56
N ALA A 13 7.20 2.52 -11.33
CA ALA A 13 5.77 2.61 -10.98
C ALA A 13 5.52 3.57 -9.78
N ARG A 14 4.49 4.44 -9.86
CA ARG A 14 3.82 5.09 -8.70
C ARG A 14 2.38 5.51 -9.05
N ASN A 15 1.42 5.27 -8.15
CA ASN A 15 0.13 5.98 -8.08
C ASN A 15 -0.30 6.15 -6.63
N VAL A 16 -0.76 7.35 -6.23
CA VAL A 16 -1.50 7.63 -4.98
C VAL A 16 -2.55 8.69 -5.27
N MET A 17 -3.80 8.45 -4.86
CA MET A 17 -4.86 9.46 -4.80
C MET A 17 -5.76 9.21 -3.57
N LEU A 18 -5.92 10.21 -2.70
CA LEU A 18 -7.20 10.83 -2.28
C LEU A 18 -6.99 11.77 -1.07
N GLY A 19 -7.70 12.90 -1.10
CA GLY A 19 -7.64 13.98 -0.11
C GLY A 19 -8.88 14.09 0.79
N ALA A 20 -8.79 14.96 1.79
CA ALA A 20 -9.91 15.53 2.55
C ALA A 20 -9.49 16.89 3.14
N GLU A 21 -10.31 17.93 2.92
CA GLU A 21 -10.11 19.31 3.39
C GLU A 21 -10.83 19.59 4.72
N GLY A 22 -10.29 20.53 5.50
CA GLY A 22 -10.95 21.27 6.57
C GLY A 22 -10.39 22.68 6.63
N ALA A 23 -11.24 23.69 6.40
CA ALA A 23 -10.85 25.10 6.26
C ALA A 23 -11.01 25.89 7.57
N LEU A 24 -10.05 26.77 7.86
CA LEU A 24 -10.22 27.93 8.75
C LEU A 24 -9.39 29.12 8.21
N SER A 25 -10.03 30.27 8.10
CA SER A 25 -9.46 31.53 7.59
C SER A 25 -8.91 32.41 8.72
N SER A 26 -7.79 33.09 8.50
CA SER A 26 -7.43 34.32 9.22
C SER A 26 -6.61 35.25 8.31
N HIS A 27 -6.97 36.53 8.32
CA HIS A 27 -6.38 37.60 7.50
C HIS A 27 -5.35 38.39 8.30
N CYS A 28 -4.18 38.67 7.71
CA CYS A 28 -3.42 39.88 8.01
C CYS A 28 -2.48 40.21 6.83
N ALA A 29 -2.49 41.47 6.36
CA ALA A 29 -1.72 41.95 5.20
C ALA A 29 -0.38 42.60 5.59
N PRO A 30 0.69 42.49 4.77
CA PRO A 30 1.92 43.29 4.92
C PRO A 30 2.17 44.30 3.77
N GLY A 31 2.99 45.31 4.04
CA GLY A 31 3.43 46.39 3.13
C GLY A 31 4.50 45.98 2.09
N PRO A 32 4.97 46.93 1.24
CA PRO A 32 5.49 46.61 -0.08
C PRO A 32 7.01 46.40 -0.13
N ALA A 33 7.45 45.40 -0.91
CA ALA A 33 8.83 45.24 -1.39
C ALA A 33 8.81 44.81 -2.88
N SER A 34 9.78 45.33 -3.65
CA SER A 34 9.93 45.27 -5.11
C SER A 34 10.04 43.86 -5.72
N PRO A 35 9.73 43.68 -7.04
CA PRO A 35 9.30 42.41 -7.61
C PRO A 35 10.44 41.45 -8.02
N LEU A 36 10.33 40.21 -7.56
CA LEU A 36 10.99 39.03 -8.13
C LEU A 36 10.13 38.45 -9.28
N PRO A 37 10.71 37.75 -10.27
CA PRO A 37 9.95 37.15 -11.36
C PRO A 37 8.92 36.14 -10.81
N ALA A 38 7.65 36.35 -11.20
CA ALA A 38 6.51 35.62 -10.65
C ALA A 38 6.59 34.11 -10.95
N ALA A 39 6.67 33.31 -9.89
CA ALA A 39 6.41 31.88 -9.96
C ALA A 39 4.95 31.66 -10.37
N LYS A 40 4.73 30.76 -11.34
CA LYS A 40 3.39 30.39 -11.83
C LYS A 40 2.56 29.86 -10.65
N PRO A 41 1.35 30.37 -10.40
CA PRO A 41 0.54 29.93 -9.26
C PRO A 41 0.21 28.43 -9.38
N PRO A 42 0.11 27.71 -8.25
CA PRO A 42 -0.31 26.31 -8.26
C PRO A 42 -1.72 26.21 -8.85
N PRO A 43 -2.05 25.12 -9.57
CA PRO A 43 -3.38 24.94 -10.16
C PRO A 43 -4.44 24.95 -9.06
N SER A 44 -5.51 25.71 -9.28
CA SER A 44 -6.65 25.83 -8.38
C SER A 44 -7.35 24.48 -8.15
N ASN A 45 -7.68 24.16 -6.89
CA ASN A 45 -8.62 23.09 -6.54
C ASN A 45 -9.99 23.37 -7.17
N LYS A 46 -10.22 22.80 -8.36
CA LYS A 46 -11.55 22.76 -8.99
C LYS A 46 -12.26 21.47 -8.54
N PRO A 47 -13.57 21.48 -8.24
CA PRO A 47 -14.32 20.28 -7.90
C PRO A 47 -14.18 19.19 -8.98
N PRO A 48 -14.32 17.89 -8.65
CA PRO A 48 -14.12 16.81 -9.60
C PRO A 48 -15.03 17.00 -10.81
N HIS A 49 -14.41 16.92 -11.98
CA HIS A 49 -15.07 16.99 -13.28
C HIS A 49 -16.24 15.99 -13.34
N THR A 50 -17.46 16.47 -13.62
CA THR A 50 -18.66 15.66 -13.91
C THR A 50 -18.68 15.15 -15.36
N GLY A 51 -17.52 15.06 -16.00
CA GLY A 51 -17.37 14.53 -17.36
C GLY A 51 -17.21 13.01 -17.36
N PRO A 52 -17.42 12.33 -18.50
CA PRO A 52 -17.04 10.93 -18.65
C PRO A 52 -15.56 10.75 -18.30
N PRO A 53 -15.17 9.59 -17.75
CA PRO A 53 -13.78 9.32 -17.40
C PRO A 53 -12.90 9.55 -18.62
N ALA A 54 -11.81 10.30 -18.47
CA ALA A 54 -10.77 10.28 -19.49
C ALA A 54 -10.32 8.81 -19.65
N PRO A 55 -10.22 8.28 -20.88
CA PRO A 55 -9.80 6.90 -21.08
C PRO A 55 -8.42 6.71 -20.46
N LEU A 56 -8.23 5.60 -19.73
CA LEU A 56 -6.93 5.25 -19.20
C LEU A 56 -5.94 5.12 -20.37
N GLN A 57 -4.77 5.72 -20.25
CA GLN A 57 -3.74 5.62 -21.27
C GLN A 57 -3.32 4.16 -21.44
N THR A 58 -3.05 3.74 -22.67
CA THR A 58 -2.54 2.40 -22.99
C THR A 58 -1.02 2.35 -23.00
N SER A 59 -0.35 3.48 -22.77
CA SER A 59 1.10 3.60 -22.71
C SER A 59 1.47 4.55 -21.58
N PHE A 60 2.42 4.13 -20.75
CA PHE A 60 2.86 4.86 -19.57
C PHE A 60 4.36 5.15 -19.68
N LEU A 61 4.75 6.36 -19.29
CA LEU A 61 6.14 6.78 -19.15
C LEU A 61 6.31 7.35 -17.75
N TRP A 62 7.47 7.13 -17.16
CA TRP A 62 7.74 7.47 -15.78
C TRP A 62 9.17 8.00 -15.62
N SER A 63 9.44 8.67 -14.50
CA SER A 63 10.78 9.05 -14.05
C SER A 63 10.90 8.68 -12.57
N SER A 64 12.00 8.03 -12.17
CA SER A 64 12.24 7.65 -10.78
C SER A 64 13.19 8.63 -10.10
N SER A 65 12.96 8.82 -8.80
CA SER A 65 14.01 9.29 -7.91
C SER A 65 15.12 8.24 -7.76
N GLY A 66 16.22 8.62 -7.10
CA GLY A 66 17.07 7.64 -6.44
C GLY A 66 16.36 6.93 -5.27
N PRO A 67 17.05 6.03 -4.55
CA PRO A 67 16.53 5.42 -3.33
C PRO A 67 16.18 6.49 -2.28
N LEU A 68 14.96 6.46 -1.76
CA LEU A 68 14.48 7.45 -0.78
C LEU A 68 14.39 6.90 0.65
N ILE A 69 14.06 5.63 0.81
CA ILE A 69 13.92 4.98 2.11
C ILE A 69 14.74 3.70 2.06
N SER A 70 15.69 3.59 2.99
CA SER A 70 16.62 2.47 3.13
C SER A 70 16.59 1.96 4.57
N PRO A 71 17.08 0.72 4.82
CA PRO A 71 17.37 0.26 6.17
C PRO A 71 18.14 1.31 6.99
N LYS A 72 17.74 1.50 8.25
CA LYS A 72 18.47 2.35 9.18
C LYS A 72 19.71 1.60 9.69
N ASP A 73 20.77 2.35 9.96
CA ASP A 73 21.95 1.83 10.64
C ASP A 73 21.67 1.77 12.15
N ASP A 74 20.92 0.73 12.55
CA ASP A 74 20.56 0.47 13.93
C ASP A 74 20.76 -1.02 14.29
N SER A 75 20.49 -1.38 15.54
CA SER A 75 20.70 -2.74 16.05
C SER A 75 19.84 -3.81 15.38
N ARG A 76 18.77 -3.44 14.66
CA ARG A 76 17.97 -4.40 13.91
C ARG A 76 18.73 -4.92 12.70
N ASN A 77 19.67 -4.14 12.16
CA ASN A 77 20.57 -4.56 11.08
C ASN A 77 19.78 -5.22 9.93
N LEU A 78 18.80 -4.47 9.41
CA LEU A 78 17.90 -4.93 8.37
C LEU A 78 18.63 -5.03 7.03
N SER A 79 18.31 -6.05 6.23
CA SER A 79 18.85 -6.21 4.89
C SER A 79 18.11 -5.36 3.86
N ALA A 80 16.80 -5.17 4.05
CA ALA A 80 15.97 -4.38 3.14
C ALA A 80 14.74 -3.80 3.85
N VAL A 81 14.16 -2.79 3.21
CA VAL A 81 12.77 -2.35 3.40
C VAL A 81 12.02 -2.60 2.10
N LYS A 82 10.78 -3.09 2.17
CA LYS A 82 10.02 -3.55 1.00
C LYS A 82 8.53 -3.20 1.10
N ASP A 83 7.81 -3.45 0.01
CA ASP A 83 6.35 -3.54 -0.06
C ASP A 83 5.62 -2.32 0.59
N PRO A 84 5.89 -1.08 0.12
CA PRO A 84 5.34 0.10 0.77
C PRO A 84 3.85 0.30 0.43
N SER A 85 3.06 0.65 1.45
CA SER A 85 1.76 1.30 1.30
C SER A 85 1.79 2.71 1.87
N ILE A 86 1.16 3.64 1.15
CA ILE A 86 1.36 5.07 1.35
C ILE A 86 0.06 5.88 1.18
N VAL A 87 -0.15 6.83 2.09
CA VAL A 87 -1.22 7.83 2.00
C VAL A 87 -0.68 9.22 2.35
N TYR A 88 -1.33 10.26 1.82
CA TYR A 88 -1.09 11.64 2.24
C TYR A 88 -2.27 12.13 3.08
N HIS A 89 -2.03 12.43 4.36
CA HIS A 89 -3.08 12.80 5.29
C HIS A 89 -2.59 13.90 6.23
N LYS A 90 -3.43 14.92 6.50
CA LYS A 90 -3.12 16.05 7.39
C LYS A 90 -1.71 16.66 7.16
N GLY A 91 -1.37 16.86 5.88
CA GLY A 91 -0.12 17.51 5.48
C GLY A 91 1.12 16.62 5.48
N ARG A 92 1.01 15.30 5.71
CA ARG A 92 2.15 14.38 5.80
C ARG A 92 1.95 13.15 4.94
N TRP A 93 3.04 12.61 4.42
CA TRP A 93 3.10 11.25 3.89
C TRP A 93 3.18 10.27 5.05
N HIS A 94 2.33 9.26 5.05
CA HIS A 94 2.36 8.14 5.99
C HIS A 94 2.71 6.89 5.19
N VAL A 95 3.83 6.25 5.53
CA VAL A 95 4.34 5.06 4.84
C VAL A 95 4.40 3.90 5.82
N PHE A 96 3.79 2.79 5.43
CA PHE A 96 3.92 1.49 6.07
C PHE A 96 4.65 0.57 5.12
N ALA A 97 5.61 -0.20 5.61
CA ALA A 97 6.41 -1.07 4.77
C ALA A 97 6.97 -2.26 5.55
N THR A 98 7.39 -3.29 4.82
CA THR A 98 8.01 -4.48 5.38
C THR A 98 9.47 -4.22 5.75
N THR A 99 9.89 -4.62 6.94
CA THR A 99 11.31 -4.80 7.30
C THR A 99 11.73 -6.23 6.97
N ALA A 100 12.88 -6.44 6.32
CA ALA A 100 13.36 -7.79 5.98
C ALA A 100 14.78 -8.04 6.50
N LYS A 101 14.97 -9.18 7.19
CA LYS A 101 16.28 -9.68 7.65
C LYS A 101 16.26 -11.20 7.72
N SER A 102 17.08 -11.89 6.93
CA SER A 102 17.34 -13.34 7.04
C SER A 102 16.10 -14.21 7.39
N ASN A 103 15.10 -14.24 6.50
CA ASN A 103 13.82 -14.94 6.69
C ASN A 103 12.96 -14.47 7.88
N ASN A 104 13.18 -13.25 8.35
CA ASN A 104 12.34 -12.57 9.32
C ASN A 104 11.76 -11.30 8.70
N TRP A 105 10.44 -11.18 8.74
CA TRP A 105 9.70 -10.04 8.24
C TRP A 105 8.83 -9.45 9.34
N GLY A 106 8.87 -8.13 9.43
CA GLY A 106 8.03 -7.33 10.30
C GLY A 106 7.58 -6.07 9.56
N LEU A 107 6.90 -5.17 10.25
CA LEU A 107 6.42 -3.91 9.67
C LEU A 107 7.04 -2.71 10.37
N PHE A 108 7.22 -1.62 9.62
CA PHE A 108 7.54 -0.32 10.18
C PHE A 108 6.63 0.77 9.61
N TYR A 109 6.52 1.85 10.36
CA TYR A 109 5.88 3.10 9.98
C TYR A 109 6.91 4.22 9.92
N THR A 110 6.76 5.10 8.94
CA THR A 110 7.48 6.38 8.89
C THR A 110 6.59 7.46 8.29
N ASN A 111 6.90 8.73 8.59
CA ASN A 111 6.19 9.86 8.02
C ASN A 111 7.09 11.07 7.83
N PHE A 112 6.75 11.90 6.85
CA PHE A 112 7.50 13.10 6.48
C PHE A 112 6.60 14.08 5.73
N THR A 113 6.98 15.36 5.71
CA THR A 113 6.23 16.41 5.00
C THR A 113 6.65 16.51 3.54
N THR A 114 7.94 16.37 3.26
CA THR A 114 8.51 16.48 1.92
C THR A 114 9.33 15.25 1.55
N TRP A 115 9.39 14.89 0.27
CA TRP A 115 10.12 13.70 -0.19
C TRP A 115 11.63 13.78 0.07
N SER A 116 12.20 14.98 0.18
CA SER A 116 13.60 15.20 0.58
C SER A 116 13.89 14.78 2.03
N GLU A 117 12.88 14.70 2.90
CA GLU A 117 13.03 14.26 4.29
C GLU A 117 12.91 12.74 4.45
N ALA A 118 12.36 12.03 3.46
CA ALA A 118 12.13 10.58 3.54
C ALA A 118 13.38 9.78 3.94
N PRO A 119 14.61 10.11 3.46
CA PRO A 119 15.82 9.39 3.87
C PRO A 119 16.13 9.48 5.37
N SER A 120 15.85 10.62 6.00
CA SER A 120 16.14 10.88 7.42
C SER A 120 14.96 10.61 8.35
N ALA A 121 13.75 10.47 7.80
CA ALA A 121 12.54 10.22 8.59
C ALA A 121 12.70 8.99 9.52
N PRO A 122 12.34 9.10 10.80
CA PRO A 122 12.52 8.02 11.77
C PRO A 122 11.59 6.84 11.46
N PHE A 123 12.03 5.63 11.81
CA PHE A 123 11.18 4.44 11.75
C PHE A 123 10.57 4.19 13.12
N TYR A 124 9.26 3.94 13.14
CA TYR A 124 8.60 3.25 14.23
C TYR A 124 8.40 1.80 13.82
N TYR A 125 9.09 0.88 14.47
CA TYR A 125 8.90 -0.56 14.23
C TYR A 125 7.63 -1.04 14.93
N LEU A 126 6.71 -1.63 14.16
CA LEU A 126 5.36 -1.93 14.62
C LEU A 126 5.28 -3.15 15.56
N ASP A 127 6.38 -3.88 15.75
CA ASP A 127 6.49 -4.86 16.82
C ASP A 127 6.43 -4.24 18.23
N GLN A 128 6.60 -2.92 18.34
CA GLN A 128 6.40 -2.13 19.56
C GLN A 128 4.93 -1.67 19.76
N SER A 129 4.01 -2.07 18.87
CA SER A 129 2.57 -1.82 19.00
C SER A 129 1.83 -3.11 19.36
N GLY A 130 0.50 -3.07 19.41
CA GLY A 130 -0.31 -4.28 19.55
C GLY A 130 -0.08 -5.31 18.45
N ILE A 131 0.37 -4.93 17.23
CA ILE A 131 0.72 -5.87 16.15
C ILE A 131 1.74 -6.93 16.63
N GLY A 132 2.65 -6.51 17.51
CA GLY A 132 3.63 -7.36 18.18
C GLY A 132 4.67 -7.98 17.24
N THR A 133 5.51 -8.83 17.82
CA THR A 133 6.53 -9.59 17.11
C THR A 133 5.93 -10.72 16.27
N GLY A 134 6.74 -11.29 15.37
CA GLY A 134 6.36 -12.42 14.52
C GLY A 134 6.27 -12.01 13.06
N TYR A 135 5.93 -12.97 12.20
CA TYR A 135 5.87 -12.75 10.76
C TYR A 135 4.73 -11.79 10.37
N ARG A 136 5.08 -10.61 9.85
CA ARG A 136 4.14 -9.67 9.21
C ARG A 136 4.81 -9.03 7.99
N ALA A 137 4.10 -8.97 6.87
CA ALA A 137 4.63 -8.43 5.61
C ALA A 137 3.54 -7.84 4.71
N ALA A 138 3.96 -7.08 3.70
CA ALA A 138 3.11 -6.52 2.63
C ALA A 138 1.89 -5.74 3.16
N PRO A 139 2.10 -4.62 3.86
CA PRO A 139 1.01 -3.83 4.40
C PRO A 139 0.22 -3.09 3.30
N GLN A 140 -1.07 -2.92 3.53
CA GLN A 140 -1.95 -1.98 2.84
C GLN A 140 -2.67 -1.11 3.87
N VAL A 141 -2.54 0.22 3.80
CA VAL A 141 -3.21 1.16 4.69
C VAL A 141 -4.37 1.88 3.99
N PHE A 142 -5.52 1.99 4.65
CA PHE A 142 -6.63 2.82 4.21
C PHE A 142 -7.51 3.26 5.39
N TYR A 143 -8.32 4.30 5.20
CA TYR A 143 -9.30 4.74 6.19
C TYR A 143 -10.69 4.16 5.87
N PHE A 144 -11.21 3.34 6.77
CA PHE A 144 -12.55 2.78 6.65
C PHE A 144 -13.57 3.73 7.28
N ALA A 145 -14.09 4.64 6.44
CA ALA A 145 -14.97 5.72 6.87
C ALA A 145 -16.20 5.29 7.70
N PRO A 146 -16.91 4.17 7.41
CA PRO A 146 -18.07 3.76 8.19
C PRO A 146 -17.79 3.53 9.68
N GLN A 147 -16.57 3.08 10.02
CA GLN A 147 -16.16 2.82 11.41
C GLN A 147 -15.25 3.91 11.99
N LYS A 148 -14.84 4.88 11.18
CA LYS A 148 -13.88 5.93 11.55
C LYS A 148 -12.56 5.38 12.07
N LEU A 149 -12.08 4.32 11.43
CA LEU A 149 -10.82 3.65 11.78
C LEU A 149 -9.93 3.54 10.55
N TRP A 150 -8.62 3.71 10.78
CA TRP A 150 -7.61 3.24 9.84
C TRP A 150 -7.49 1.73 9.96
N TYR A 151 -7.38 1.06 8.83
CA TYR A 151 -7.06 -0.35 8.71
C TYR A 151 -5.65 -0.48 8.11
N LEU A 152 -4.87 -1.39 8.70
CA LEU A 152 -3.63 -1.88 8.13
C LEU A 152 -3.83 -3.36 7.85
N VAL A 153 -4.03 -3.71 6.59
CA VAL A 153 -4.13 -5.09 6.10
C VAL A 153 -2.73 -5.59 5.79
N TYR A 154 -2.42 -6.85 6.09
CA TYR A 154 -1.11 -7.46 5.84
C TYR A 154 -1.20 -8.98 5.91
N GLN A 155 -0.15 -9.69 5.50
CA GLN A 155 -0.05 -11.14 5.71
C GLN A 155 0.68 -11.48 7.00
N ASN A 156 0.24 -12.55 7.67
CA ASN A 156 0.92 -13.13 8.83
C ASN A 156 1.00 -14.67 8.78
N GLY A 157 0.84 -15.23 7.58
CA GLY A 157 0.54 -16.65 7.33
C GLY A 157 -0.94 -16.88 6.98
N ASN A 158 -1.80 -15.94 7.37
CA ASN A 158 -3.17 -15.76 6.89
C ASN A 158 -3.32 -14.31 6.37
N ALA A 159 -4.48 -13.95 5.84
CA ALA A 159 -4.88 -12.57 5.59
C ALA A 159 -5.28 -11.88 6.91
N ALA A 160 -4.52 -10.88 7.34
CA ALA A 160 -4.67 -10.23 8.63
C ALA A 160 -4.93 -8.73 8.52
N TYR A 161 -5.42 -8.14 9.60
CA TYR A 161 -5.56 -6.71 9.77
C TYR A 161 -5.35 -6.26 11.21
N SER A 162 -4.95 -5.00 11.36
CA SER A 162 -5.01 -4.23 12.60
C SER A 162 -5.75 -2.92 12.35
N THR A 163 -6.27 -2.31 13.41
CA THR A 163 -6.99 -1.03 13.34
C THR A 163 -6.33 0.04 14.20
N ASN A 164 -6.60 1.31 13.88
CA ASN A 164 -6.11 2.45 14.65
C ASN A 164 -7.01 3.69 14.40
N PRO A 165 -7.51 4.40 15.42
CA PRO A 165 -8.27 5.64 15.21
C PRO A 165 -7.39 6.81 14.72
N ASP A 166 -6.07 6.73 14.90
CA ASP A 166 -5.14 7.80 14.53
C ASP A 166 -3.87 7.25 13.87
N ILE A 167 -3.79 7.41 12.54
CA ILE A 167 -2.63 7.00 11.72
C ILE A 167 -1.31 7.69 12.14
N SER A 168 -1.35 8.79 12.90
CA SER A 168 -0.15 9.46 13.42
C SER A 168 0.37 8.86 14.73
N ASN A 169 -0.39 7.94 15.36
CA ASN A 169 0.01 7.20 16.55
C ASN A 169 0.36 5.74 16.19
N PRO A 170 1.60 5.43 15.76
CA PRO A 170 1.97 4.07 15.38
C PRO A 170 2.04 3.08 16.56
N ALA A 171 2.00 3.53 17.81
CA ALA A 171 1.87 2.64 18.97
C ALA A 171 0.44 2.11 19.15
N GLY A 172 -0.55 2.80 18.57
CA GLY A 172 -1.98 2.50 18.74
C GLY A 172 -2.56 1.39 17.86
N TRP A 173 -1.74 0.74 17.02
CA TRP A 173 -2.23 -0.38 16.21
C TRP A 173 -2.59 -1.58 17.08
N THR A 174 -3.78 -2.13 16.86
CA THR A 174 -4.29 -3.28 17.63
C THR A 174 -3.52 -4.57 17.35
N GLU A 175 -3.70 -5.57 18.22
CA GLU A 175 -3.33 -6.96 17.93
C GLU A 175 -3.93 -7.44 16.59
N PRO A 176 -3.22 -8.33 15.86
CA PRO A 176 -3.70 -8.84 14.59
C PRO A 176 -4.99 -9.65 14.75
N LYS A 177 -5.96 -9.41 13.87
CA LYS A 177 -7.08 -10.32 13.61
C LYS A 177 -6.97 -10.83 12.17
N THR A 178 -7.60 -11.96 11.87
CA THR A 178 -7.59 -12.54 10.52
C THR A 178 -8.96 -12.43 9.85
N PHE A 179 -8.96 -12.30 8.53
CA PHE A 179 -10.19 -12.29 7.72
C PHE A 179 -10.78 -13.70 7.57
N TYR A 180 -9.94 -14.73 7.67
CA TYR A 180 -10.32 -16.14 7.61
C TYR A 180 -9.88 -16.88 8.86
N SER A 181 -10.57 -17.96 9.22
CA SER A 181 -10.15 -18.85 10.30
C SER A 181 -8.94 -19.72 9.95
N GLY A 182 -8.65 -19.88 8.66
CA GLY A 182 -7.54 -20.65 8.10
C GLY A 182 -7.35 -20.31 6.62
N MET A 183 -6.45 -21.01 5.94
CA MET A 183 -6.30 -20.87 4.49
C MET A 183 -7.56 -21.40 3.79
N PRO A 184 -8.18 -20.62 2.89
CA PRO A 184 -9.31 -21.10 2.10
C PRO A 184 -8.95 -22.33 1.25
N VAL A 185 -9.89 -23.25 1.10
CA VAL A 185 -9.69 -24.54 0.44
C VAL A 185 -9.26 -24.37 -1.01
N ILE A 186 -9.84 -23.39 -1.73
CA ILE A 186 -9.45 -23.12 -3.12
C ILE A 186 -7.99 -22.68 -3.23
N ILE A 187 -7.45 -21.99 -2.22
CA ILE A 187 -6.03 -21.57 -2.22
C ILE A 187 -5.16 -22.79 -1.91
N GLU A 188 -5.50 -23.60 -0.90
CA GLU A 188 -4.78 -24.83 -0.57
C GLU A 188 -4.65 -25.79 -1.77
N GLN A 189 -5.69 -25.86 -2.61
CA GLN A 189 -5.70 -26.74 -3.78
C GLN A 189 -4.84 -26.25 -4.95
N ASN A 190 -4.55 -24.95 -5.04
CA ASN A 190 -3.92 -24.34 -6.21
C ASN A 190 -2.52 -23.74 -5.92
N ILE A 191 -2.19 -23.48 -4.65
CA ILE A 191 -0.93 -22.82 -4.23
C ILE A 191 0.35 -23.58 -4.63
N GLY A 192 0.30 -24.90 -4.77
CA GLY A 192 1.47 -25.71 -5.13
C GLY A 192 2.64 -25.50 -4.15
N ASN A 193 3.78 -25.03 -4.67
CA ASN A 193 4.97 -24.68 -3.87
C ASN A 193 5.11 -23.17 -3.61
N GLY A 194 4.05 -22.40 -3.83
CA GLY A 194 4.02 -20.96 -3.64
C GLY A 194 3.71 -20.53 -2.21
N TYR A 195 3.29 -19.28 -2.04
CA TYR A 195 3.01 -18.65 -0.75
C TYR A 195 1.75 -17.80 -0.86
N TRP A 196 0.87 -17.87 0.15
CA TRP A 196 -0.32 -17.02 0.20
C TRP A 196 0.06 -15.62 0.69
N VAL A 197 0.07 -14.64 -0.22
CA VAL A 197 0.68 -13.32 -0.02
C VAL A 197 -0.16 -12.17 -0.57
N ASP A 198 0.26 -10.96 -0.23
CA ASP A 198 -0.12 -9.69 -0.86
C ASP A 198 -1.61 -9.40 -0.84
N MET A 199 -2.10 -9.28 0.39
CA MET A 199 -3.49 -9.02 0.74
C MET A 199 -3.90 -7.59 0.35
N TRP A 200 -4.95 -7.44 -0.45
CA TRP A 200 -5.44 -6.13 -0.91
C TRP A 200 -6.95 -5.98 -0.77
N VAL A 201 -7.39 -5.00 0.01
CA VAL A 201 -8.81 -4.65 0.16
C VAL A 201 -9.19 -3.48 -0.72
N ILE A 202 -10.35 -3.58 -1.38
CA ILE A 202 -11.04 -2.45 -2.01
C ILE A 202 -12.55 -2.62 -1.80
N CYS A 203 -13.23 -1.53 -1.47
CA CYS A 203 -14.68 -1.53 -1.33
C CYS A 203 -15.34 -0.60 -2.34
N ASP A 204 -16.55 -0.96 -2.77
CA ASP A 204 -17.49 -0.05 -3.43
C ASP A 204 -18.61 0.37 -2.46
N GLU A 205 -19.76 0.80 -2.99
CA GLU A 205 -20.89 1.27 -2.17
C GLU A 205 -21.64 0.13 -1.47
N ALA A 206 -21.44 -1.13 -1.89
CA ALA A 206 -22.18 -2.29 -1.40
C ALA A 206 -21.28 -3.39 -0.82
N LEU A 207 -20.11 -3.62 -1.41
CA LEU A 207 -19.22 -4.74 -1.10
C LEU A 207 -17.82 -4.26 -0.76
N CYS A 208 -17.15 -5.02 0.11
CA CYS A 208 -15.70 -5.02 0.24
C CYS A 208 -15.15 -6.30 -0.35
N HIS A 209 -14.12 -6.17 -1.19
CA HIS A 209 -13.39 -7.27 -1.79
C HIS A 209 -12.02 -7.41 -1.13
N LEU A 210 -11.57 -8.64 -0.93
CA LEU A 210 -10.23 -8.97 -0.47
C LEU A 210 -9.55 -9.83 -1.54
N PHE A 211 -8.48 -9.28 -2.13
CA PHE A 211 -7.63 -9.96 -3.09
C PHE A 211 -6.38 -10.51 -2.41
N SER A 212 -5.82 -11.58 -2.98
CA SER A 212 -4.54 -12.16 -2.57
C SER A 212 -3.93 -12.97 -3.72
N SER A 213 -2.62 -13.19 -3.67
CA SER A 213 -1.86 -14.02 -4.61
C SER A 213 -1.32 -15.28 -3.93
N ASP A 214 -0.86 -16.26 -4.71
CA ASP A 214 -0.28 -17.50 -4.21
C ASP A 214 1.13 -17.81 -4.71
N ASP A 215 1.81 -16.88 -5.39
CA ASP A 215 3.06 -17.09 -6.12
C ASP A 215 3.01 -18.22 -7.18
N ASN A 216 1.81 -18.67 -7.54
CA ASN A 216 1.59 -19.80 -8.45
C ASN A 216 0.67 -19.46 -9.63
N GLY A 217 0.47 -18.17 -9.89
CA GLY A 217 -0.25 -17.70 -11.06
C GLY A 217 -1.75 -17.51 -10.84
N GLN A 218 -2.23 -17.48 -9.60
CA GLN A 218 -3.63 -17.20 -9.29
C GLN A 218 -3.77 -15.88 -8.53
N LEU A 219 -4.75 -15.09 -8.94
CA LEU A 219 -5.26 -13.95 -8.17
C LEU A 219 -6.63 -14.32 -7.62
N TYR A 220 -6.74 -14.40 -6.29
CA TYR A 220 -7.97 -14.74 -5.60
C TYR A 220 -8.76 -13.47 -5.26
N ARG A 221 -10.09 -13.62 -5.12
CA ARG A 221 -10.97 -12.56 -4.65
C ARG A 221 -12.10 -13.16 -3.80
N SER A 222 -12.20 -12.70 -2.56
CA SER A 222 -13.39 -12.86 -1.73
C SER A 222 -14.15 -11.54 -1.61
N GLU A 223 -15.37 -11.61 -1.11
CA GLU A 223 -16.20 -10.44 -0.86
C GLU A 223 -17.09 -10.61 0.38
N THR A 224 -17.43 -9.46 0.99
CA THR A 224 -18.40 -9.32 2.08
C THR A 224 -19.20 -8.04 1.89
N PRO A 225 -20.45 -7.94 2.36
CA PRO A 225 -21.17 -6.66 2.41
C PRO A 225 -20.38 -5.58 3.17
N LEU A 226 -20.40 -4.35 2.68
CA LEU A 226 -19.72 -3.19 3.30
C LEU A 226 -20.09 -3.05 4.79
N ALA A 227 -21.37 -3.30 5.13
CA ALA A 227 -21.88 -3.23 6.50
C ALA A 227 -21.35 -4.34 7.43
N LYS A 228 -20.78 -5.42 6.88
CA LYS A 228 -20.20 -6.54 7.65
C LYS A 228 -18.69 -6.48 7.74
N PHE A 229 -18.00 -5.70 6.90
CA PHE A 229 -16.55 -5.56 6.97
C PHE A 229 -16.10 -5.19 8.40
N PRO A 230 -15.05 -5.83 8.96
CA PRO A 230 -14.09 -6.76 8.33
C PRO A 230 -14.48 -8.25 8.37
N GLU A 231 -15.70 -8.57 8.75
CA GLU A 231 -16.18 -9.95 8.90
C GLU A 231 -16.90 -10.46 7.64
N GLY A 232 -17.10 -11.78 7.57
CA GLY A 232 -18.02 -12.40 6.62
C GLY A 232 -17.52 -12.49 5.18
N PHE A 233 -16.21 -12.45 4.95
CA PHE A 233 -15.64 -12.80 3.65
C PHE A 233 -16.00 -14.24 3.29
N ASN A 234 -16.49 -14.44 2.07
CA ASN A 234 -16.81 -15.76 1.53
C ASN A 234 -15.55 -16.54 1.12
N GLU A 235 -15.74 -17.81 0.74
CA GLU A 235 -14.70 -18.59 0.05
C GLU A 235 -14.29 -17.84 -1.24
N PRO A 236 -12.98 -17.69 -1.53
CA PRO A 236 -12.54 -16.94 -2.68
C PRO A 236 -12.93 -17.60 -3.99
N VAL A 237 -12.99 -16.79 -5.04
CA VAL A 237 -12.92 -17.25 -6.42
C VAL A 237 -11.55 -16.90 -7.01
N ILE A 238 -11.10 -17.67 -8.01
CA ILE A 238 -9.97 -17.26 -8.85
C ILE A 238 -10.47 -16.15 -9.77
N ALA A 239 -10.07 -14.91 -9.50
CA ALA A 239 -10.47 -13.73 -10.27
C ALA A 239 -9.69 -13.59 -11.58
N LEU A 240 -8.43 -14.03 -11.58
CA LEU A 240 -7.56 -14.10 -12.76
C LEU A 240 -6.54 -15.23 -12.55
N GLN A 241 -6.13 -15.88 -13.64
CA GLN A 241 -5.08 -16.90 -13.60
C GLN A 241 -4.23 -16.89 -14.86
N ASP A 242 -2.97 -17.28 -14.72
CA ASP A 242 -2.05 -17.56 -15.82
C ASP A 242 -1.26 -18.85 -15.49
N PRO A 243 -1.20 -19.85 -16.39
CA PRO A 243 -0.45 -21.09 -16.15
C PRO A 243 1.06 -20.84 -16.02
N GLU A 244 1.59 -19.78 -16.65
CA GLU A 244 2.95 -19.31 -16.44
C GLU A 244 2.96 -18.37 -15.24
N ARG A 245 3.14 -18.92 -14.02
CA ARG A 245 3.05 -18.19 -12.74
C ARG A 245 3.74 -16.82 -12.71
N PHE A 246 4.83 -16.63 -13.46
CA PHE A 246 5.56 -15.37 -13.50
C PHE A 246 4.88 -14.26 -14.30
N ARG A 247 3.85 -14.55 -15.10
CA ARG A 247 3.04 -13.51 -15.77
C ARG A 247 1.96 -12.91 -14.87
N LEU A 248 1.63 -13.59 -13.78
CA LEU A 248 0.65 -13.17 -12.77
C LEU A 248 1.16 -13.58 -11.38
N PHE A 249 2.27 -12.98 -10.95
CA PHE A 249 3.05 -13.51 -9.83
C PHE A 249 2.48 -13.10 -8.47
N GLU A 250 2.60 -11.82 -8.10
CA GLU A 250 2.24 -11.31 -6.77
C GLU A 250 1.89 -9.80 -6.81
N ALA A 251 1.80 -9.16 -5.64
CA ALA A 251 1.68 -7.71 -5.43
C ALA A 251 0.51 -7.03 -6.16
N SER A 252 -0.68 -7.64 -6.09
CA SER A 252 -1.87 -7.06 -6.72
C SER A 252 -2.28 -5.70 -6.11
N ASN A 253 -2.66 -4.76 -6.95
CA ASN A 253 -3.21 -3.47 -6.55
C ASN A 253 -4.48 -3.20 -7.36
N VAL A 254 -5.60 -2.98 -6.67
CA VAL A 254 -6.89 -2.66 -7.30
C VAL A 254 -7.33 -1.26 -6.89
N TYR A 255 -7.49 -0.36 -7.87
CA TYR A 255 -7.86 1.03 -7.64
C TYR A 255 -9.11 1.40 -8.42
N ARG A 256 -9.99 2.20 -7.83
CA ARG A 256 -11.05 2.89 -8.58
C ARG A 256 -10.49 4.17 -9.20
N TYR A 257 -10.53 4.31 -10.52
CA TYR A 257 -10.09 5.53 -11.21
C TYR A 257 -11.24 6.38 -11.75
N ALA A 258 -12.45 5.81 -11.82
CA ALA A 258 -13.66 6.55 -12.15
C ALA A 258 -14.92 5.86 -11.58
N LYS A 259 -16.12 6.41 -11.84
CA LYS A 259 -17.37 5.74 -11.46
C LYS A 259 -17.49 4.42 -12.22
N ASN A 260 -17.61 3.32 -11.48
CA ASN A 260 -17.70 1.96 -12.02
C ASN A 260 -16.51 1.56 -12.92
N SER A 261 -15.32 2.12 -12.68
CA SER A 261 -14.12 1.78 -13.44
C SER A 261 -12.92 1.57 -12.52
N TYR A 262 -12.28 0.41 -12.68
CA TYR A 262 -11.21 -0.07 -11.82
C TYR A 262 -9.96 -0.41 -12.63
N LEU A 263 -8.79 -0.20 -12.02
CA LEU A 263 -7.47 -0.54 -12.54
C LEU A 263 -6.89 -1.64 -11.65
N LEU A 264 -6.53 -2.77 -12.27
CA LEU A 264 -5.75 -3.84 -11.65
C LEU A 264 -4.30 -3.73 -12.12
N LEU A 265 -3.37 -3.74 -11.18
CA LEU A 265 -1.93 -3.93 -11.42
C LEU A 265 -1.51 -5.22 -10.72
N VAL A 266 -0.66 -6.03 -11.34
CA VAL A 266 -0.08 -7.25 -10.76
C VAL A 266 1.39 -7.31 -11.16
N GLU A 267 2.27 -7.65 -10.22
CA GLU A 267 3.70 -7.85 -10.49
C GLU A 267 3.90 -9.12 -11.31
N ALA A 268 4.84 -9.04 -12.26
CA ALA A 268 5.25 -10.14 -13.12
C ALA A 268 6.78 -10.22 -13.13
N ILE A 269 7.32 -11.39 -13.47
CA ILE A 269 8.76 -11.60 -13.66
C ILE A 269 9.03 -11.79 -15.15
N GLY A 270 9.77 -10.86 -15.73
CA GLY A 270 10.16 -10.88 -17.14
C GLY A 270 11.10 -12.04 -17.47
N THR A 271 11.27 -12.32 -18.76
CA THR A 271 12.22 -13.34 -19.24
C THR A 271 13.68 -13.00 -18.92
N ASP A 272 13.98 -11.74 -18.60
CA ASP A 272 15.28 -11.27 -18.09
C ASP A 272 15.42 -11.43 -16.55
N GLY A 273 14.42 -12.00 -15.89
CA GLY A 273 14.39 -12.21 -14.44
C GLY A 273 14.11 -10.94 -13.64
N ARG A 274 13.83 -9.81 -14.29
CA ARG A 274 13.46 -8.57 -13.60
C ARG A 274 11.98 -8.58 -13.23
N ARG A 275 11.69 -7.90 -12.12
CA ARG A 275 10.36 -7.62 -11.62
C ARG A 275 10.14 -6.11 -11.65
#